data_AF-G0TW29-F1
#
_entry.id   AF-G0TW29-F1
#
_cell.length_a   1.000
_cell.length_b   1.000
_cell.length_c   1.000
_cell.angle_alpha   90.00
_cell.angle_beta   90.00
_cell.angle_gamma   90.00
#
_symmetry.space_group_name_H-M   'P 1'
#
loop_
_entity.id
_entity.type
_entity.pdbx_description
1 polymer ?
#
loop_
_entity_poly.entity_id
_entity_poly.type
_entity_poly.pdbx_seq_one_letter_code
_entity_poly.pdbx_strand_id
1 'polypeptide(L)'
;MQATTKSGEVLTLDVRPDTGMGFSPGDIVHFCKSRRNGKVALVRGLSEGMLWFSVFSTVQEASAPEALQAPVDTATCRSREEFIRQFGWMLDENATNLLARGQGS
;
A
#
# COMPACT_ATOMS: atom_id res chain seq x y z
N MET A 1 4.57 4.47 11.73
CA MET A 1 5.54 3.44 11.27
C MET A 1 6.63 4.12 10.44
N GLN A 2 7.89 3.68 10.47
CA GLN A 2 8.92 4.19 9.56
C GLN A 2 8.94 3.39 8.24
N ALA A 3 9.20 4.06 7.12
CA ALA A 3 9.39 3.42 5.83
C ALA A 3 10.47 4.15 5.02
N THR A 4 11.15 3.39 4.16
CA THR A 4 12.17 3.91 3.25
C THR A 4 11.59 4.07 1.86
N THR A 5 11.74 5.23 1.24
CA THR A 5 11.31 5.47 -0.14
C THR A 5 12.24 4.80 -1.14
N LYS A 6 11.83 4.70 -2.41
CA LYS A 6 12.71 4.24 -3.49
C LYS A 6 13.97 5.10 -3.68
N SER A 7 13.94 6.38 -3.28
CA SER A 7 15.12 7.26 -3.32
C SER A 7 16.01 7.12 -2.08
N GLY A 8 15.63 6.28 -1.09
CA GLY A 8 16.40 6.04 0.12
C GLY A 8 16.08 6.98 1.28
N GLU A 9 15.08 7.87 1.14
CA GLU A 9 14.63 8.74 2.22
C GLU A 9 13.80 7.95 3.24
N VAL A 10 13.94 8.28 4.52
CA VAL A 10 13.14 7.68 5.60
C VAL A 10 12.02 8.64 5.97
N LEU A 11 10.79 8.16 5.94
CA LEU A 11 9.61 8.92 6.31
C LEU A 11 8.77 8.22 7.37
N THR A 12 7.96 9.02 8.07
CA THR A 12 6.99 8.51 9.04
C THR A 12 5.63 8.38 8.38
N LEU A 13 5.11 7.16 8.38
CA LEU A 13 3.78 6.80 7.91
C LEU A 13 2.79 6.82 9.07
N ASP A 14 1.68 7.49 8.84
CA ASP A 14 0.44 7.35 9.59
C ASP A 14 -0.25 6.05 9.18
N VAL A 15 -0.46 5.17 10.17
CA VAL A 15 -1.02 3.84 10.00
C VAL A 15 -2.41 3.71 10.64
N ARG A 16 -3.13 4.82 10.82
CA ARG A 16 -4.53 4.76 11.24
C ARG A 16 -5.36 3.92 10.25
N PRO A 17 -6.36 3.15 10.73
CA PRO A 17 -7.14 2.24 9.89
C PRO A 17 -7.86 2.96 8.73
N ASP A 18 -8.29 4.20 8.94
CA ASP A 18 -8.92 4.99 7.91
C ASP A 18 -7.95 6.00 7.30
N THR A 19 -7.57 5.77 6.04
CA THR A 19 -6.76 6.73 5.27
C THR A 19 -7.59 7.83 4.62
N GLY A 20 -8.93 7.78 4.71
CA GLY A 20 -9.84 8.66 3.97
C GLY A 20 -9.86 8.40 2.46
N MET A 21 -9.05 7.47 1.96
CA MET A 21 -8.96 7.09 0.54
C MET A 21 -9.61 5.74 0.23
N GLY A 22 -10.33 5.17 1.21
CA GLY A 22 -11.03 3.89 1.05
C GLY A 22 -10.11 2.67 1.01
N PHE A 23 -8.88 2.83 1.45
CA PHE A 23 -7.92 1.76 1.73
C PHE A 23 -7.37 1.94 3.15
N SER A 24 -6.90 0.86 3.73
CA SER A 24 -6.30 0.83 5.06
C SER A 24 -4.85 0.37 4.96
N PRO A 25 -3.94 0.81 5.83
CA PRO A 25 -2.64 0.16 5.99
C PRO A 25 -2.82 -1.35 6.15
N GLY A 26 -2.00 -2.14 5.47
CA GLY A 26 -2.10 -3.60 5.45
C GLY A 26 -3.07 -4.18 4.42
N ASP A 27 -3.84 -3.34 3.73
CA ASP A 27 -4.63 -3.79 2.59
C ASP A 27 -3.71 -4.14 1.41
N ILE A 28 -4.06 -5.22 0.73
CA ILE A 28 -3.37 -5.66 -0.49
C ILE A 28 -4.30 -5.40 -1.67
N VAL A 29 -3.79 -4.77 -2.71
CA VAL A 29 -4.56 -4.38 -3.88
C VAL A 29 -3.92 -4.89 -5.17
N HIS A 30 -4.75 -5.33 -6.11
CA HIS A 30 -4.34 -5.76 -7.44
C HIS A 30 -4.34 -4.58 -8.40
N PHE A 31 -3.32 -4.47 -9.25
CA PHE A 31 -3.33 -3.52 -10.36
C PHE A 31 -4.03 -4.15 -11.57
N CYS A 32 -5.19 -3.66 -11.98
CA CYS A 32 -5.94 -4.28 -13.09
C CYS A 32 -5.96 -3.46 -14.39
N LYS A 33 -5.48 -2.21 -14.38
CA LYS A 33 -5.53 -1.31 -15.55
C LYS A 33 -4.23 -0.53 -15.82
N SER A 34 -3.11 -0.92 -15.22
CA SER A 34 -1.84 -0.18 -15.33
C SER A 34 -0.69 -1.03 -15.89
N ARG A 35 0.47 -0.41 -16.14
CA ARG A 35 1.73 -1.11 -16.46
C ARG A 35 2.18 -2.10 -15.39
N ARG A 36 1.57 -2.05 -14.21
CA ARG A 36 1.81 -2.98 -13.10
C ARG A 36 0.80 -4.14 -13.09
N ASN A 37 0.02 -4.34 -14.16
CA ASN A 37 -0.89 -5.48 -14.28
C ASN A 37 -0.16 -6.81 -14.02
N GLY A 38 -0.75 -7.67 -13.19
CA GLY A 38 -0.11 -8.89 -12.67
C GLY A 38 0.78 -8.70 -11.45
N LYS A 39 0.87 -7.48 -10.90
CA LYS A 39 1.50 -7.19 -9.60
C LYS A 39 0.45 -6.81 -8.57
N VAL A 40 0.88 -6.76 -7.31
CA VAL A 40 0.07 -6.27 -6.20
C VAL A 40 0.77 -5.12 -5.49
N ALA A 41 -0.01 -4.31 -4.79
CA ALA A 41 0.50 -3.30 -3.86
C ALA A 41 0.03 -3.58 -2.44
N LEU A 42 0.94 -3.42 -1.49
CA LEU A 42 0.64 -3.36 -0.07
C LEU A 42 0.50 -1.89 0.32
N VAL A 43 -0.67 -1.50 0.81
CA VAL A 43 -0.90 -0.17 1.36
C VAL A 43 -0.14 -0.05 2.69
N ARG A 44 0.72 0.96 2.80
CA ARG A 44 1.59 1.15 3.96
C ARG A 44 1.14 2.27 4.88
N GLY A 45 0.39 3.23 4.35
CA GLY A 45 -0.21 4.31 5.14
C GLY A 45 -0.13 5.65 4.44
N LEU A 46 -0.25 6.71 5.22
CA LEU A 46 -0.23 8.09 4.75
C LEU A 46 1.02 8.84 5.20
N SER A 47 1.48 9.76 4.36
CA SER A 47 2.40 10.82 4.78
C SER A 47 2.15 12.03 3.91
N GLU A 48 2.04 13.20 4.53
CA GLU A 48 1.78 14.49 3.84
C GLU A 48 0.54 14.46 2.93
N GLY A 49 -0.50 13.73 3.35
CA GLY A 49 -1.76 13.59 2.58
C GLY A 49 -1.66 12.66 1.37
N MET A 50 -0.54 11.96 1.18
CA MET A 50 -0.33 11.03 0.07
C MET A 50 -0.40 9.58 0.54
N LEU A 51 -0.91 8.70 -0.32
CA LEU A 51 -0.93 7.25 -0.06
C LEU A 51 0.42 6.65 -0.41
N TRP A 52 1.00 5.94 0.53
CA TRP A 52 2.26 5.24 0.36
C TRP A 52 2.04 3.73 0.34
N PHE A 53 2.70 3.06 -0.59
CA PHE A 53 2.52 1.63 -0.83
C PHE A 53 3.80 0.97 -1.35
N SER A 54 3.96 -0.31 -1.10
CA SER A 54 5.04 -1.14 -1.65
C SER A 54 4.48 -2.04 -2.75
N VAL A 55 5.28 -2.41 -3.76
CA VAL A 55 4.82 -3.22 -4.90
C VAL A 55 5.52 -4.57 -4.90
N PHE A 56 4.76 -5.64 -5.10
CA PHE A 56 5.23 -7.03 -5.07
C PHE A 56 4.75 -7.80 -6.29
N SER A 57 5.37 -8.94 -6.57
CA SER A 57 4.97 -9.80 -7.69
C SER A 57 3.80 -10.68 -7.33
N THR A 58 3.64 -11.02 -6.04
CA THR A 58 2.57 -11.92 -5.56
C THR A 58 1.92 -11.40 -4.29
N VAL A 59 0.70 -11.87 -4.01
CA VAL A 59 -0.01 -11.60 -2.75
C VAL A 59 0.76 -12.16 -1.56
N GLN A 60 1.37 -13.34 -1.71
CA GLN A 60 2.14 -14.01 -0.67
C GLN A 60 3.32 -13.15 -0.22
N GLU A 61 4.07 -12.58 -1.16
CA GLU A 61 5.15 -11.63 -0.86
C GLU A 61 4.63 -10.39 -0.12
N ALA A 62 3.49 -9.84 -0.54
CA ALA A 62 2.92 -8.64 0.08
C ALA A 62 2.37 -8.89 1.50
N SER A 63 1.85 -10.09 1.78
CA SER A 63 1.32 -10.48 3.09
C SER A 63 2.42 -10.84 4.10
N ALA A 64 3.64 -11.11 3.64
CA ALA A 64 4.74 -11.56 4.49
C ALA A 64 5.25 -10.44 5.42
N PRO A 65 5.79 -10.75 6.61
CA PRO A 65 6.41 -9.75 7.49
C PRO A 65 7.53 -8.94 6.83
N GLU A 66 8.32 -9.59 5.99
CA GLU A 66 9.47 -9.02 5.28
C GLU A 66 9.04 -7.96 4.26
N ALA A 67 7.77 -7.97 3.83
CA ALA A 67 7.19 -6.93 2.99
C ALA A 67 7.35 -5.53 3.60
N LEU A 68 7.45 -5.44 4.94
CA LEU A 68 7.62 -4.16 5.61
C LEU A 68 8.97 -3.48 5.33
N GLN A 69 9.98 -4.24 4.91
CA GLN A 69 11.31 -3.75 4.55
C GLN A 69 11.38 -3.24 3.11
N ALA A 70 10.40 -3.58 2.27
CA ALA A 70 10.38 -3.16 0.87
C ALA A 70 10.21 -1.64 0.77
N PRO A 71 10.90 -0.98 -0.18
CA PRO A 71 10.79 0.45 -0.36
C PRO A 71 9.36 0.84 -0.75
N VAL A 72 8.94 2.01 -0.27
CA VAL A 72 7.64 2.58 -0.60
C VAL A 72 7.71 3.48 -1.83
N ASP A 73 6.62 3.46 -2.58
CA ASP A 73 6.28 4.37 -3.65
C ASP A 73 5.08 5.20 -3.19
N THR A 74 4.82 6.32 -3.85
CA THR A 74 3.68 7.18 -3.54
C THR A 74 2.81 7.39 -4.77
N ALA A 75 1.53 7.65 -4.52
CA ALA A 75 0.64 8.15 -5.53
C ALA A 75 -0.22 9.26 -4.93
N THR A 76 -0.35 10.35 -5.68
CA THR A 76 -1.23 11.45 -5.36
C THR A 76 -2.54 11.27 -6.13
N CYS A 77 -3.64 11.05 -5.43
CA CYS A 77 -4.98 11.14 -6.02
C CYS A 77 -5.91 11.88 -5.06
N ARG A 78 -6.92 12.56 -5.60
CA ARG A 78 -7.90 13.33 -4.83
C ARG A 78 -8.97 12.44 -4.21
N SER A 79 -9.14 11.20 -4.68
CA SER A 79 -10.13 10.25 -4.17
C SER A 79 -9.84 8.79 -4.52
N ARG A 80 -10.53 7.86 -3.85
CA ARG A 80 -10.58 6.42 -4.16
C ARG A 80 -10.95 6.14 -5.62
N GLU A 81 -11.93 6.86 -6.14
CA GLU A 81 -12.42 6.69 -7.51
C GLU A 81 -11.33 7.03 -8.54
N GLU A 82 -10.50 8.04 -8.23
CA GLU A 82 -9.36 8.39 -9.06
C GLU A 82 -8.27 7.30 -9.02
N PHE A 83 -8.02 6.66 -7.87
CA PHE A 83 -7.14 5.49 -7.78
C PHE A 83 -7.65 4.31 -8.61
N ILE A 84 -8.95 3.98 -8.50
CA ILE A 84 -9.58 2.90 -9.28
C ILE A 84 -9.51 3.23 -10.78
N ARG A 85 -9.73 4.50 -11.15
CA ARG A 85 -9.69 4.92 -12.56
C ARG A 85 -8.29 4.93 -13.14
N GLN A 86 -7.29 5.44 -12.41
CA GLN A 86 -5.92 5.58 -12.88
C GLN A 86 -5.17 4.24 -12.87
N PHE A 87 -5.36 3.43 -11.82
CA PHE A 87 -4.55 2.23 -11.61
C PHE A 87 -5.36 0.93 -11.68
N GLY A 88 -6.68 0.99 -11.61
CA GLY A 88 -7.53 -0.19 -11.54
C GLY A 88 -7.33 -0.97 -10.24
N TRP A 89 -7.14 -0.27 -9.11
CA TRP A 89 -6.92 -0.93 -7.82
C TRP A 89 -8.16 -1.68 -7.39
N MET A 90 -8.01 -2.98 -7.15
CA MET A 90 -9.03 -3.83 -6.55
C MET A 90 -8.49 -4.43 -5.26
N LEU A 91 -9.22 -4.28 -4.17
CA LEU A 91 -8.86 -4.85 -2.88
C LEU A 91 -8.89 -6.38 -2.97
N ASP A 92 -7.88 -7.02 -2.41
CA ASP A 92 -7.90 -8.46 -2.14
C ASP A 92 -8.62 -8.69 -0.81
N GLU A 93 -9.87 -9.16 -0.88
CA GLU A 93 -10.70 -9.40 0.32
C GLU A 93 -10.20 -10.59 1.15
N ASN A 94 -9.31 -11.43 0.60
CA ASN A 94 -8.82 -12.64 1.25
C ASN A 94 -7.38 -12.48 1.77
N ALA A 95 -6.76 -11.31 1.58
CA ALA A 95 -5.36 -11.10 1.94
C ALA A 95 -5.14 -9.78 2.68
N THR A 96 -4.25 -9.83 3.67
CA THR A 96 -3.87 -8.66 4.45
C THR A 96 -2.50 -8.86 5.07
N ASN A 97 -1.81 -7.76 5.34
CA ASN A 97 -0.61 -7.72 6.16
C ASN A 97 -0.93 -7.17 7.55
N LEU A 98 -1.05 -8.06 8.54
CA LEU A 98 -1.44 -7.71 9.91
C LEU A 98 -0.41 -6.81 10.62
N LEU A 99 0.88 -6.94 10.28
CA LEU A 99 1.94 -6.12 10.86
C LEU A 99 1.85 -4.68 10.35
N ALA A 100 1.49 -4.48 9.08
CA ALA A 100 1.27 -3.14 8.54
C ALA A 100 0.04 -2.45 9.15
N ARG A 101 -0.94 -3.23 9.66
CA ARG A 101 -2.08 -2.73 10.45
C ARG A 101 -1.71 -2.33 11.89
N GLY A 102 -0.48 -2.58 12.32
CA GLY A 102 -0.08 -2.42 13.71
C GLY A 102 -0.67 -3.48 14.64
N GLN A 103 -1.16 -4.61 14.12
CA GLN A 103 -1.80 -5.70 14.87
C GLN A 103 -0.90 -6.93 15.06
N GLY A 104 0.42 -6.80 14.89
CA GLY A 104 1.38 -7.84 15.25
C GLY A 104 2.29 -7.35 16.35
N SER A 105 1.90 -7.64 17.59
CA SER A 105 2.72 -7.56 18.80
C SER A 105 2.58 -8.87 19.55
#